data_AF-A0A7Y3H2Z7-F1
#
_entry.id   AF-A0A7Y3H2Z7-F1
#
_cell.length_a   1.000
_cell.length_b   1.000
_cell.length_c   1.000
_cell.angle_alpha   90.00
_cell.angle_beta   90.00
_cell.angle_gamma   90.00
#
_symmetry.space_group_name_H-M   'P 1'
#
loop_
_entity.id
_entity.type
_entity.pdbx_description
1 polymer ?
#
loop_
_entity_poly.entity_id
_entity_poly.type
_entity_poly.pdbx_seq_one_letter_code
_entity_poly.pdbx_strand_id
1 'polypeptide(L)'
;MVYRGKPYGLNDADAFALKSVTSRPSARVRDAAAPHVIIDWAEVAFLLAEAMERGYTSGNAADMYNAGVESSMAYWGYDDASGYLANNPYDAANWKESIGYEKWVAFYMNGPQAWAEWRRLDAPSLAVPAAASNPSIPVRLPYPISEETNNGNSLDAATSDANDLNGKVWWDVN
;
A
#
# COMPACT_ATOMS: atom_id res chain seq x y z
N MET A 1 -7.78 -2.96 -25.53
CA MET A 1 -7.49 -1.63 -24.94
C MET A 1 -6.11 -1.69 -24.32
N VAL A 2 -5.21 -0.74 -24.60
CA VAL A 2 -3.84 -0.75 -24.03
C VAL A 2 -3.83 0.17 -22.82
N TYR A 3 -3.61 -0.37 -21.62
CA TYR A 3 -3.45 0.42 -20.40
C TYR A 3 -2.01 0.90 -20.29
N ARG A 4 -1.81 2.18 -19.92
CA ARG A 4 -0.49 2.78 -19.72
C ARG A 4 -0.45 3.45 -18.36
N GLY A 5 0.42 2.94 -17.48
CA GLY A 5 0.74 3.59 -16.22
C GLY A 5 1.44 4.93 -16.43
N LYS A 6 1.40 5.78 -15.39
CA LYS A 6 2.22 6.99 -15.33
C LYS A 6 3.49 6.66 -14.53
N PRO A 7 4.69 6.99 -15.02
CA PRO A 7 5.90 6.86 -14.22
C PRO A 7 5.76 7.62 -12.90
N TYR A 8 6.07 6.94 -11.80
CA TYR A 8 6.08 7.53 -10.49
C TYR A 8 7.28 8.49 -10.34
N GLY A 9 7.11 9.56 -9.55
CA GLY A 9 8.21 10.42 -9.14
C GLY A 9 8.70 11.45 -10.16
N LEU A 10 7.90 11.78 -11.16
CA LEU A 10 8.15 12.88 -12.09
C LEU A 10 7.85 14.23 -11.43
N ASN A 11 8.57 15.29 -11.86
CA ASN A 11 8.17 16.65 -11.54
C ASN A 11 6.83 17.00 -12.21
N ASP A 12 6.18 18.08 -11.73
CA ASP A 12 4.85 18.46 -12.20
C ASP A 12 4.75 18.70 -13.71
N ALA A 13 5.78 19.28 -14.33
CA ALA A 13 5.78 19.58 -15.76
C ALA A 13 5.81 18.29 -16.60
N ASP A 14 6.74 17.38 -16.30
CA ASP A 14 6.87 16.10 -17.00
C ASP A 14 5.64 15.20 -16.75
N ALA A 15 5.16 15.21 -15.51
CA ALA A 15 3.95 14.52 -15.12
C ALA A 15 2.71 15.06 -15.88
N PHE A 16 2.64 16.37 -16.13
CA PHE A 16 1.53 16.98 -16.84
C PHE A 16 1.50 16.58 -18.33
N ALA A 17 2.67 16.53 -18.97
CA ALA A 17 2.80 16.15 -20.38
C ALA A 17 2.24 14.75 -20.68
N LEU A 18 2.26 13.83 -19.71
CA LEU A 18 1.77 12.46 -19.87
C LEU A 18 0.25 12.30 -19.71
N LYS A 19 -0.50 13.34 -19.29
CA LYS A 19 -1.93 13.24 -18.96
C LYS A 19 -2.84 12.73 -20.08
N SER A 20 -2.44 12.89 -21.35
CA SER A 20 -3.19 12.47 -22.53
C SER A 20 -2.91 11.02 -22.93
N VAL A 21 -1.82 10.42 -22.44
CA VAL A 21 -1.33 9.09 -22.85
C VAL A 21 -1.34 8.05 -21.73
N THR A 22 -1.68 8.45 -20.50
CA THR A 22 -1.79 7.55 -19.34
C THR A 22 -3.24 7.20 -19.04
N SER A 23 -3.47 5.98 -18.57
CA SER A 23 -4.75 5.52 -18.04
C SER A 23 -5.21 6.41 -16.87
N ARG A 24 -6.53 6.55 -16.72
CA ARG A 24 -7.17 7.28 -15.61
C ARG A 24 -8.03 6.32 -14.80
N PRO A 25 -8.33 6.64 -13.53
CA PRO A 25 -9.30 5.89 -12.75
C PRO A 25 -10.62 5.74 -13.52
N SER A 26 -11.22 4.54 -13.42
CA SER A 26 -12.44 4.18 -14.15
C SER A 26 -13.63 5.04 -13.70
N ALA A 27 -14.74 4.99 -14.45
CA ALA A 27 -15.97 5.65 -14.04
C ALA A 27 -16.49 5.09 -12.70
N ARG A 28 -16.35 3.78 -12.47
CA ARG A 28 -16.71 3.10 -11.20
C ARG A 28 -16.01 3.72 -9.99
N VAL A 29 -14.73 4.06 -10.10
CA VAL A 29 -13.96 4.68 -9.01
C VAL A 29 -14.40 6.12 -8.71
N ARG A 30 -14.88 6.83 -9.73
CA ARG A 30 -15.30 8.24 -9.63
C ARG A 30 -16.79 8.41 -9.34
N ASP A 31 -17.51 7.30 -9.22
CA ASP A 31 -18.94 7.32 -8.94
C ASP A 31 -19.19 7.84 -7.52
N ALA A 32 -20.18 8.71 -7.35
CA ALA A 32 -20.49 9.31 -6.04
C ALA A 32 -20.98 8.27 -5.01
N ALA A 33 -21.51 7.14 -5.47
CA ALA A 33 -21.94 6.01 -4.66
C ALA A 33 -20.90 4.87 -4.64
N ALA A 34 -19.68 5.09 -5.16
CA ALA A 34 -18.61 4.10 -5.06
C ALA A 34 -18.34 3.76 -3.57
N PRO A 35 -18.28 2.47 -3.21
CA PRO A 35 -18.07 2.08 -1.83
C PRO A 35 -16.65 2.43 -1.37
N HIS A 36 -16.52 2.83 -0.11
CA HIS A 36 -15.24 2.89 0.57
C HIS A 36 -15.01 1.58 1.31
N VAL A 37 -14.07 0.77 0.81
CA VAL A 37 -13.75 -0.53 1.42
C VAL A 37 -12.90 -0.29 2.67
N ILE A 38 -13.43 -0.68 3.83
CA ILE A 38 -12.70 -0.63 5.11
C ILE A 38 -11.84 -1.87 5.29
N ILE A 39 -12.44 -3.04 5.10
CA ILE A 39 -11.80 -4.36 5.10
C ILE A 39 -12.58 -5.26 4.13
N ASP A 40 -11.88 -6.13 3.41
CA ASP A 40 -12.47 -7.11 2.51
C ASP A 40 -11.84 -8.50 2.67
N TRP A 41 -12.32 -9.46 1.89
CA TRP A 41 -11.80 -10.82 1.94
C TRP A 41 -10.35 -10.91 1.44
N ALA A 42 -9.94 -10.08 0.48
CA ALA A 42 -8.55 -10.08 0.02
C ALA A 42 -7.60 -9.73 1.16
N GLU A 43 -7.91 -8.70 1.94
CA GLU A 43 -7.16 -8.35 3.15
C GLU A 43 -7.09 -9.51 4.15
N VAL A 44 -8.23 -10.13 4.48
CA VAL A 44 -8.27 -11.24 5.44
C VAL A 44 -7.44 -12.43 4.94
N ALA A 45 -7.54 -12.78 3.67
CA ALA A 45 -6.78 -13.87 3.07
C ALA A 45 -5.27 -13.60 3.14
N PHE A 46 -4.82 -12.38 2.83
CA PHE A 46 -3.41 -12.02 2.96
C PHE A 46 -2.93 -11.98 4.42
N LEU A 47 -3.77 -11.57 5.37
CA LEU A 47 -3.47 -11.65 6.80
C LEU A 47 -3.35 -13.11 7.27
N LEU A 48 -4.19 -14.01 6.77
CA LEU A 48 -4.11 -15.44 7.05
C LEU A 48 -2.85 -16.08 6.45
N ALA A 49 -2.52 -15.74 5.20
CA ALA A 49 -1.27 -16.19 4.55
C ALA A 49 -0.05 -15.80 5.39
N GLU A 50 0.01 -14.53 5.82
CA GLU A 50 1.09 -14.06 6.69
C GLU A 50 1.08 -14.73 8.06
N ALA A 51 -0.09 -14.92 8.68
CA ALA A 51 -0.20 -15.61 9.95
C ALA A 51 0.31 -17.05 9.87
N MET A 52 0.08 -17.74 8.75
CA MET A 52 0.58 -19.09 8.48
C MET A 52 2.11 -19.10 8.32
N GLU A 53 2.68 -18.16 7.55
CA GLU A 53 4.15 -18.03 7.41
C GLU A 53 4.85 -17.71 8.73
N ARG A 54 4.19 -16.93 9.59
CA ARG A 54 4.69 -16.60 10.93
C ARG A 54 4.47 -17.73 11.94
N GLY A 55 3.77 -18.80 11.56
CA GLY A 55 3.44 -19.91 12.44
C GLY A 55 2.42 -19.58 13.54
N TYR A 56 1.62 -18.51 13.36
CA TYR A 56 0.55 -18.13 14.29
C TYR A 56 -0.70 -18.99 14.15
N THR A 57 -0.88 -19.60 12.97
CA THR A 57 -1.97 -20.54 12.69
C THR A 57 -1.48 -21.62 11.73
N SER A 58 -2.22 -22.73 11.65
CA SER A 58 -1.98 -23.79 10.68
C SER A 58 -2.67 -23.52 9.34
N GLY A 59 -2.16 -24.11 8.27
CA GLY A 59 -2.72 -24.00 6.92
C GLY A 59 -1.65 -23.93 5.85
N ASN A 60 -2.05 -23.54 4.64
CA ASN A 60 -1.16 -23.34 3.50
C ASN A 60 -1.21 -21.86 3.08
N ALA A 61 -0.10 -21.15 3.29
CA ALA A 61 0.01 -19.73 2.97
C ALA A 61 -0.16 -19.45 1.48
N ALA A 62 0.28 -20.36 0.60
CA ALA A 62 0.12 -20.23 -0.84
C ALA A 62 -1.37 -20.25 -1.25
N ASP A 63 -2.18 -21.09 -0.59
CA ASP A 63 -3.63 -21.16 -0.86
C ASP A 63 -4.33 -19.86 -0.45
N MET A 64 -3.93 -19.28 0.69
CA MET A 64 -4.47 -17.99 1.16
C MET A 64 -3.97 -16.80 0.34
N TYR A 65 -2.73 -16.83 -0.13
CA TYR A 65 -2.21 -15.86 -1.10
C TYR A 65 -3.05 -15.90 -2.40
N ASN A 66 -3.25 -17.09 -2.98
CA ASN A 66 -4.06 -17.27 -4.18
C ASN A 66 -5.50 -16.76 -3.96
N ALA A 67 -6.12 -17.12 -2.84
CA ALA A 67 -7.47 -16.67 -2.50
C ALA A 67 -7.57 -15.13 -2.37
N GLY A 68 -6.53 -14.48 -1.84
CA GLY A 68 -6.46 -13.03 -1.75
C GLY A 68 -6.40 -12.36 -3.12
N VAL A 69 -5.55 -12.87 -4.01
CA VAL A 69 -5.41 -12.39 -5.40
C VAL A 69 -6.71 -12.60 -6.17
N GLU A 70 -7.29 -13.80 -6.11
CA GLU A 70 -8.57 -14.13 -6.76
C GLU A 70 -9.68 -13.18 -6.30
N SER A 71 -9.80 -12.94 -4.98
CA SER A 71 -10.80 -12.02 -4.44
C SER A 71 -10.57 -10.57 -4.86
N SER A 72 -9.32 -10.11 -4.87
CA SER A 72 -8.95 -8.77 -5.30
C SER A 72 -9.32 -8.55 -6.78
N MET A 73 -8.99 -9.52 -7.64
CA MET A 73 -9.34 -9.47 -9.07
C MET A 73 -10.85 -9.55 -9.30
N ALA A 74 -11.55 -10.44 -8.58
CA ALA A 74 -13.00 -10.59 -8.66
C ALA A 74 -13.72 -9.30 -8.24
N TYR A 75 -13.22 -8.56 -7.24
CA TYR A 75 -13.75 -7.25 -6.88
C TYR A 75 -13.77 -6.28 -8.07
N TRP A 76 -12.80 -6.37 -8.99
CA TRP A 76 -12.71 -5.57 -10.20
C TRP A 76 -13.42 -6.17 -11.43
N GLY A 77 -14.10 -7.30 -11.28
CA GLY A 77 -14.85 -7.99 -12.34
C GLY A 77 -14.00 -8.94 -13.18
N TYR A 78 -12.88 -9.42 -12.63
CA TYR A 78 -12.02 -10.43 -13.25
C TYR A 78 -12.11 -11.73 -12.47
N ASP A 79 -12.94 -12.67 -12.95
CA ASP A 79 -13.23 -13.92 -12.25
C ASP A 79 -12.18 -15.03 -12.46
N ASP A 80 -11.23 -14.83 -13.38
CA ASP A 80 -10.14 -15.78 -13.65
C ASP A 80 -8.77 -15.12 -13.39
N ALA A 81 -8.16 -15.50 -12.26
CA ALA A 81 -6.83 -15.06 -11.87
C ALA A 81 -5.72 -16.05 -12.28
N SER A 82 -6.03 -17.18 -12.92
CA SER A 82 -5.08 -18.28 -13.14
C SER A 82 -3.84 -17.83 -13.92
N GLY A 83 -4.02 -17.07 -14.99
CA GLY A 83 -2.91 -16.52 -15.77
C GLY A 83 -2.08 -15.49 -15.01
N TYR A 84 -2.69 -14.73 -14.09
CA TYR A 84 -1.97 -13.79 -13.24
C TYR A 84 -1.13 -14.54 -12.19
N LEU A 85 -1.74 -15.51 -11.49
CA LEU A 85 -1.08 -16.33 -10.48
C LEU A 85 0.02 -17.22 -11.04
N ALA A 86 -0.10 -17.67 -12.29
CA ALA A 86 0.97 -18.39 -12.97
C ALA A 86 2.21 -17.50 -13.23
N ASN A 87 2.02 -16.20 -13.44
CA ASN A 87 3.10 -15.24 -13.67
C ASN A 87 3.60 -14.60 -12.36
N ASN A 88 2.78 -14.57 -11.32
CA ASN A 88 3.08 -14.03 -10.01
C ASN A 88 2.79 -15.12 -8.95
N PRO A 89 3.52 -16.24 -8.97
CA PRO A 89 3.31 -17.30 -8.00
C PRO A 89 3.78 -16.85 -6.62
N TYR A 90 3.17 -17.42 -5.59
CA TYR A 90 3.61 -17.25 -4.22
C TYR A 90 5.07 -17.73 -4.03
N ASP A 91 5.95 -16.84 -3.58
CA ASP A 91 7.33 -17.18 -3.21
C ASP A 91 7.44 -17.30 -1.69
N ALA A 92 7.44 -18.53 -1.17
CA ALA A 92 7.59 -18.80 0.26
C ALA A 92 8.94 -18.34 0.82
N ALA A 93 10.01 -18.29 0.01
CA ALA A 93 11.32 -17.79 0.46
C ALA A 93 11.31 -16.27 0.64
N ASN A 94 10.47 -15.56 -0.13
CA ASN A 94 10.29 -14.11 -0.06
C ASN A 94 8.81 -13.76 0.19
N TRP A 95 8.18 -14.45 1.14
CA TRP A 95 6.75 -14.33 1.36
C TRP A 95 6.30 -12.89 1.68
N LYS A 96 7.15 -12.11 2.37
CA LYS A 96 6.89 -10.70 2.66
C LYS A 96 6.71 -9.89 1.39
N GLU A 97 7.57 -10.09 0.39
CA GLU A 97 7.48 -9.40 -0.90
C GLU A 97 6.23 -9.86 -1.65
N SER A 98 5.96 -11.17 -1.70
CA SER A 98 4.76 -11.72 -2.35
C SER A 98 3.49 -11.13 -1.75
N ILE A 99 3.30 -11.26 -0.44
CA ILE A 99 2.10 -10.79 0.26
C ILE A 99 2.03 -9.26 0.28
N GLY A 100 3.16 -8.59 0.54
CA GLY A 100 3.22 -7.13 0.61
C GLY A 100 2.88 -6.46 -0.72
N TYR A 101 3.39 -7.00 -1.83
CA TYR A 101 3.05 -6.51 -3.17
C TYR A 101 1.57 -6.67 -3.48
N GLU A 102 0.98 -7.85 -3.25
CA GLU A 102 -0.44 -8.06 -3.53
C GLU A 102 -1.37 -7.27 -2.59
N LYS A 103 -0.99 -7.07 -1.32
CA LYS A 103 -1.66 -6.12 -0.42
C LYS A 103 -1.61 -4.71 -0.99
N TRP A 104 -0.43 -4.26 -1.46
CA TRP A 104 -0.27 -2.92 -2.06
C TRP A 104 -1.16 -2.72 -3.28
N VAL A 105 -1.30 -3.74 -4.15
CA VAL A 105 -2.22 -3.72 -5.30
C VAL A 105 -3.69 -3.71 -4.86
N ALA A 106 -4.08 -4.61 -3.95
CA ALA A 106 -5.46 -4.73 -3.46
C ALA A 106 -5.94 -3.45 -2.76
N PHE A 107 -5.05 -2.79 -2.02
CA PHE A 107 -5.36 -1.58 -1.26
C PHE A 107 -5.23 -0.28 -2.06
N TYR A 108 -5.21 -0.34 -3.40
CA TYR A 108 -5.15 0.85 -4.25
C TYR A 108 -6.21 1.91 -3.88
N MET A 109 -7.41 1.48 -3.48
CA MET A 109 -8.51 2.37 -3.05
C MET A 109 -8.49 2.70 -1.55
N ASN A 110 -7.62 2.06 -0.77
CA ASN A 110 -7.43 2.27 0.67
C ASN A 110 -5.96 2.62 0.96
N GLY A 111 -5.55 3.79 0.47
CA GLY A 111 -4.17 4.28 0.58
C GLY A 111 -3.59 4.31 2.01
N PRO A 112 -4.35 4.73 3.05
CA PRO A 112 -3.87 4.67 4.43
C PRO A 112 -3.50 3.26 4.89
N GLN A 113 -4.32 2.26 4.54
CA GLN A 113 -4.05 0.86 4.86
C GLN A 113 -2.86 0.33 4.05
N ALA A 114 -2.77 0.66 2.76
CA ALA A 114 -1.61 0.33 1.92
C ALA A 114 -0.30 0.88 2.51
N TRP A 115 -0.30 2.14 2.97
CA TRP A 115 0.87 2.78 3.57
C TRP A 115 1.23 2.22 4.95
N ALA A 116 0.23 1.83 5.75
CA ALA A 116 0.47 1.14 7.02
C ALA A 116 1.10 -0.24 6.81
N GLU A 117 0.53 -1.06 5.93
CA GLU A 117 1.03 -2.41 5.65
C GLU A 117 2.41 -2.40 4.96
N TRP A 118 2.65 -1.44 4.06
CA TRP A 118 3.97 -1.26 3.45
C TRP A 118 5.06 -1.00 4.49
N ARG A 119 4.84 -0.05 5.42
CA ARG A 119 5.77 0.22 6.54
C ARG A 119 5.93 -0.99 7.46
N ARG A 120 4.84 -1.71 7.74
CA ARG A 120 4.88 -2.85 8.66
C ARG A 120 5.60 -4.07 8.06
N LEU A 121 5.56 -4.26 6.74
CA LEU A 121 6.21 -5.37 6.06
C LEU A 121 7.58 -5.04 5.46
N ASP A 122 7.86 -3.75 5.22
CA ASP A 122 8.91 -3.25 4.31
C ASP A 122 8.82 -3.84 2.90
N ALA A 123 7.58 -4.09 2.45
CA ALA A 123 7.28 -4.70 1.16
C ALA A 123 6.02 -4.09 0.52
N PRO A 124 5.99 -3.89 -0.81
CA PRO A 124 7.08 -4.17 -1.73
C PRO A 124 8.24 -3.18 -1.59
N SER A 125 9.40 -3.52 -2.17
CA SER A 125 10.54 -2.61 -2.19
C SER A 125 10.24 -1.38 -3.06
N LEU A 126 10.07 -0.22 -2.42
CA LEU A 126 9.76 1.04 -3.11
C LEU A 126 11.02 1.91 -3.23
N ALA A 127 11.25 2.44 -4.43
CA ALA A 127 12.32 3.39 -4.68
C ALA A 127 11.86 4.82 -4.35
N VAL A 128 12.78 5.62 -3.79
CA VAL A 128 12.58 7.06 -3.60
C VAL A 128 12.43 7.72 -4.98
N PRO A 129 11.43 8.60 -5.17
CA PRO A 129 11.25 9.34 -6.42
C PRO A 129 12.51 10.06 -6.89
N ALA A 130 12.78 10.05 -8.19
CA ALA A 130 13.91 10.79 -8.77
C ALA A 130 13.84 12.30 -8.51
N ALA A 131 12.62 12.87 -8.43
CA ALA A 131 12.39 14.27 -8.13
C ALA A 131 12.12 14.57 -6.64
N ALA A 132 12.30 13.60 -5.73
CA ALA A 132 12.03 13.81 -4.30
C ALA A 132 13.03 14.79 -3.69
N SER A 133 12.52 15.73 -2.88
CA SER A 133 13.35 16.58 -2.02
C SER A 133 13.76 15.88 -0.73
N ASN A 134 12.99 14.89 -0.27
CA ASN A 134 13.33 14.05 0.88
C ASN A 134 14.10 12.82 0.37
N PRO A 135 15.30 12.51 0.90
CA PRO A 135 16.06 11.32 0.51
C PRO A 135 15.40 9.99 0.92
N SER A 136 14.28 10.02 1.65
CA SER A 136 13.50 8.84 2.03
C SER A 136 12.00 9.03 1.78
N ILE A 137 11.28 7.92 1.65
CA ILE A 137 9.81 7.91 1.65
C ILE A 137 9.35 8.16 3.10
N PRO A 138 8.49 9.16 3.36
CA PRO A 138 7.97 9.43 4.70
C PRO A 138 7.29 8.22 5.33
N VAL A 139 7.56 7.98 6.62
CA VAL A 139 6.98 6.89 7.42
C VAL A 139 6.00 7.37 8.49
N ARG A 140 5.81 8.69 8.59
CA ARG A 140 4.81 9.33 9.46
C ARG A 140 4.35 10.66 8.87
N LEU A 141 3.28 11.21 9.44
CA LEU A 141 2.84 12.58 9.18
C LEU A 141 3.39 13.51 10.27
N PRO A 142 3.62 14.79 9.96
CA PRO A 142 4.02 15.78 10.95
C PRO A 142 2.85 16.06 11.90
N TYR A 143 3.15 16.54 13.10
CA TYR A 143 2.11 17.08 13.97
C TYR A 143 1.56 18.40 13.38
N PRO A 144 0.27 18.71 13.57
CA PRO A 144 -0.27 19.99 13.15
C PRO A 144 0.41 21.15 13.86
N ILE A 145 0.70 22.24 13.14
CA ILE A 145 1.28 23.47 13.70
C ILE A 145 0.44 24.03 14.86
N SER A 146 -0.87 23.79 14.87
CA SER A 146 -1.75 24.21 15.96
C SER A 146 -1.37 23.60 17.31
N GLU A 147 -0.79 22.40 17.35
CA GLU A 147 -0.35 21.76 18.59
C GLU A 147 0.81 22.52 19.24
N GLU A 148 1.71 23.10 18.42
CA GLU A 148 2.81 23.94 18.93
C GLU A 148 2.27 25.19 19.65
N THR A 149 1.19 25.78 19.13
CA THR A 149 0.60 27.01 19.70
C THR A 149 -0.34 26.76 20.87
N ASN A 150 -1.10 25.67 20.84
CA ASN A 150 -2.22 25.45 21.76
C ASN A 150 -1.95 24.36 22.81
N ASN A 151 -0.94 23.52 22.61
CA ASN A 151 -0.72 22.31 23.41
C ASN A 151 0.78 21.96 23.57
N GLY A 152 1.66 22.97 23.59
CA GLY A 152 3.12 22.80 23.56
C GLY A 152 3.67 21.82 24.58
N ASN A 153 3.22 21.89 25.84
CA ASN A 153 3.70 20.98 26.90
C ASN A 153 3.46 19.49 26.57
N SER A 154 2.32 19.15 25.94
CA SER A 154 2.03 17.77 25.55
C SER A 154 2.77 17.38 24.26
N LEU A 155 2.97 18.33 23.34
CA LEU A 155 3.75 18.10 22.14
C LEU A 155 5.22 17.83 22.47
N ASP A 156 5.83 18.62 23.36
CA ASP A 156 7.21 18.47 23.83
C ASP A 156 7.43 17.12 24.53
N ALA A 157 6.40 16.58 25.19
CA ALA A 157 6.45 15.25 25.79
C ALA A 157 6.39 14.12 24.74
N ALA A 158 5.86 14.38 23.54
CA ALA A 158 5.65 13.40 22.48
C ALA A 158 6.74 13.41 21.40
N THR A 159 7.38 14.55 21.14
CA THR A 159 8.44 14.67 20.13
C THR A 159 9.35 15.86 20.41
N SER A 160 10.60 15.77 19.95
CA SER A 160 11.51 16.91 19.86
C SER A 160 11.53 17.58 18.49
N ASP A 161 10.87 16.98 17.50
CA ASP A 161 10.71 17.52 16.15
C ASP A 161 9.27 17.27 15.65
N ALA A 162 8.47 18.33 15.58
CA ALA A 162 7.08 18.24 15.14
C ALA A 162 6.94 17.96 13.64
N ASN A 163 7.98 18.25 12.86
CA ASN A 163 8.01 18.10 11.40
C ASN A 163 8.73 16.82 10.94
N ASP A 164 9.13 15.94 11.86
CA ASP A 164 9.79 14.69 11.54
C ASP A 164 8.88 13.79 10.68
N LEU A 165 9.38 13.43 9.50
CA LEU A 165 8.72 12.54 8.54
C LEU A 165 9.33 11.13 8.51
N ASN A 166 10.46 10.94 9.18
CA ASN A 166 11.32 9.77 9.02
C ASN A 166 11.41 8.92 10.31
N GLY A 167 11.04 9.47 11.46
CA GLY A 167 10.92 8.70 12.70
C GLY A 167 9.85 7.62 12.58
N LYS A 168 10.25 6.37 12.81
CA LYS A 168 9.33 5.23 12.78
C LYS A 168 8.30 5.34 13.90
N VAL A 169 7.07 4.95 13.60
CA VAL A 169 6.00 4.81 14.59
C VAL A 169 6.21 3.54 15.41
N TRP A 170 5.58 3.43 16.59
CA TRP A 170 5.92 2.38 17.56
C TRP A 170 5.79 0.93 17.06
N TRP A 171 4.93 0.68 16.06
CA TRP A 171 4.72 -0.64 15.47
C TRP A 171 5.60 -0.91 14.23
N ASP A 172 6.26 0.13 13.71
CA ASP A 172 7.17 0.06 12.57
C ASP A 172 8.57 -0.28 13.10
N VAL A 173 8.83 -1.58 13.24
CA VAL A 173 10.01 -2.13 13.94
C VAL A 173 11.05 -2.76 13.02
N ASN A 174 10.71 -3.00 11.75
CA ASN A 174 11.63 -3.59 10.78
C ASN A 174 12.61 -2.53 10.28
#